data_AF-A0AA95LYV8-F1
#
_entry.id   AF-A0AA95LYV8-F1
#
_cell.length_a   1.000
_cell.length_b   1.000
_cell.length_c   1.000
_cell.angle_alpha   90.00
_cell.angle_beta   90.00
_cell.angle_gamma   90.00
#
_symmetry.space_group_name_H-M   'P 1'
#
loop_
_entity.id
_entity.type
_entity.pdbx_description
1 polymer ?
#
loop_
_entity_poly.entity_id
_entity_poly.type
_entity_poly.pdbx_seq_one_letter_code
_entity_poly.pdbx_strand_id
1 'polypeptide(L)'
;MLEFRIEKITDLPRIDLSPLLLESKEEGFRFIVRLVNDYKNGTNTFNKRGEGLYGVFNEDDDLIAIGGINIDPYSNDPQIGRLRRFYVSKAYRRKGVGRFLVNKILFDARRTFEEIVLHTDTETGALFYTSLGFKKSSGDPNTSHYLKLKI
;
A
#
# COMPACT_ATOMS: atom_id res chain seq x y z
N MET A 1 8.45 -18.53 -15.15
CA MET A 1 8.64 -17.24 -14.46
C MET A 1 7.26 -16.87 -14.00
N LEU A 2 6.99 -16.73 -12.70
CA LEU A 2 5.64 -16.38 -12.22
C LEU A 2 5.27 -15.03 -12.83
N GLU A 3 4.21 -15.01 -13.63
CA GLU A 3 3.74 -13.77 -14.24
C GLU A 3 2.76 -13.11 -13.28
N PHE A 4 3.09 -11.90 -12.83
CA PHE A 4 2.23 -11.13 -11.93
C PHE A 4 1.66 -9.94 -12.70
N ARG A 5 0.34 -9.79 -12.65
CA ARG A 5 -0.37 -8.64 -13.21
C ARG A 5 -0.57 -7.61 -12.10
N ILE A 6 -0.34 -6.33 -12.39
CA ILE A 6 -0.60 -5.24 -11.44
C ILE A 6 -1.59 -4.25 -12.04
N GLU A 7 -2.59 -3.88 -11.24
CA GLU A 7 -3.63 -2.98 -11.68
C GLU A 7 -3.99 -1.94 -10.62
N LYS A 8 -4.42 -0.77 -11.10
CA LYS A 8 -5.10 0.21 -10.26
C LYS A 8 -6.55 -0.24 -10.08
N ILE A 9 -6.97 -0.45 -8.84
CA ILE A 9 -8.33 -0.85 -8.50
C ILE A 9 -9.21 0.40 -8.47
N THR A 10 -10.15 0.49 -9.41
CA THR A 10 -11.14 1.58 -9.49
C THR A 10 -12.48 1.21 -8.86
N ASP A 11 -12.79 -0.09 -8.75
CA ASP A 11 -14.04 -0.61 -8.18
C ASP A 11 -13.72 -1.79 -7.25
N LEU A 12 -13.45 -1.49 -5.97
CA LEU A 12 -13.04 -2.48 -4.98
C LEU A 12 -14.10 -3.59 -4.76
N PRO A 13 -15.42 -3.31 -4.73
CA PRO A 13 -16.46 -4.34 -4.63
C PRO A 13 -16.42 -5.44 -5.70
N ARG A 14 -15.79 -5.21 -6.86
CA ARG A 14 -15.65 -6.22 -7.93
C ARG A 14 -14.47 -7.17 -7.74
N ILE A 15 -13.59 -6.90 -6.78
CA ILE A 15 -12.41 -7.71 -6.51
C ILE A 15 -12.73 -8.64 -5.34
N ASP A 16 -12.37 -9.92 -5.43
CA ASP A 16 -12.43 -10.79 -4.26
C ASP A 16 -11.22 -10.54 -3.35
N LEU A 17 -11.48 -9.93 -2.19
CA LEU A 17 -10.47 -9.71 -1.14
C LEU A 17 -10.51 -10.79 -0.07
N SER A 18 -11.45 -11.74 -0.13
CA SER A 18 -11.70 -12.70 0.95
C SER A 18 -10.44 -13.44 1.40
N PRO A 19 -9.56 -13.93 0.49
CA PRO A 19 -8.32 -14.60 0.89
C PRO A 19 -7.38 -13.69 1.69
N LEU A 20 -7.11 -12.47 1.21
CA LEU A 20 -6.24 -11.51 1.91
C LEU A 20 -6.88 -11.01 3.21
N LEU A 21 -8.19 -10.83 3.24
CA LEU A 21 -8.94 -10.40 4.41
C LEU A 21 -8.88 -11.44 5.53
N LEU A 22 -9.04 -12.72 5.19
CA LEU A 22 -8.94 -13.81 6.15
C LEU A 22 -7.51 -13.95 6.67
N GLU A 23 -6.54 -14.04 5.77
CA GLU A 23 -5.13 -14.28 6.13
C GLU A 23 -4.55 -13.12 6.95
N SER A 24 -4.87 -11.86 6.59
CA SER A 24 -4.41 -10.69 7.36
C SER A 24 -5.02 -10.65 8.77
N LYS A 25 -6.28 -11.06 8.95
CA LYS A 25 -6.91 -11.17 10.28
C LYS A 25 -6.23 -12.23 11.14
N GLU A 26 -5.91 -13.38 10.57
CA GLU A 26 -5.20 -14.47 11.27
C GLU A 26 -3.81 -14.02 11.74
N GLU A 27 -3.15 -13.12 11.00
CA GLU A 27 -1.90 -12.49 11.42
C GLU A 27 -2.08 -11.31 12.39
N GLY A 28 -3.31 -10.97 12.77
CA GLY A 28 -3.61 -9.83 13.64
C GLY A 28 -3.64 -8.47 12.92
N PHE A 29 -3.47 -8.44 11.60
CA PHE A 29 -3.52 -7.22 10.79
C PHE A 29 -4.96 -6.82 10.45
N ARG A 30 -5.48 -5.81 11.13
CA ARG A 30 -6.86 -5.32 10.93
C ARG A 30 -7.01 -4.27 9.83
N PHE A 31 -5.93 -3.84 9.19
CA PHE A 31 -5.99 -2.72 8.25
C PHE A 31 -6.68 -3.09 6.92
N ILE A 32 -6.73 -4.36 6.52
CA ILE A 32 -7.52 -4.78 5.34
C ILE A 32 -9.03 -4.72 5.63
N VAL A 33 -9.44 -5.06 6.85
CA VAL A 33 -10.83 -4.82 7.31
C VAL A 33 -11.16 -3.32 7.25
N ARG A 34 -10.24 -2.47 7.73
CA ARG A 34 -10.41 -1.01 7.66
C ARG A 34 -10.52 -0.54 6.21
N LEU A 35 -9.69 -1.07 5.29
CA LEU A 35 -9.80 -0.75 3.86
C LEU A 35 -11.21 -1.03 3.32
N VAL A 36 -11.75 -2.22 3.56
CA VAL A 36 -13.09 -2.60 3.08
C VAL A 36 -14.17 -1.68 3.67
N ASN A 37 -14.09 -1.40 4.97
CA ASN A 37 -15.06 -0.54 5.65
C ASN A 37 -14.98 0.92 5.17
N ASP A 38 -13.77 1.49 5.09
CA ASP A 38 -13.51 2.87 4.65
C ASP A 38 -13.95 3.07 3.18
N TYR A 39 -13.79 2.04 2.35
CA TYR A 39 -14.23 2.09 0.96
C TYR A 39 -15.75 1.99 0.86
N LYS A 40 -16.37 1.02 1.55
CA LYS A 40 -17.82 0.80 1.55
C LYS A 40 -18.61 2.01 2.05
N ASN A 41 -18.10 2.71 3.07
CA ASN A 41 -18.77 3.88 3.64
C ASN A 41 -18.37 5.20 2.96
N GLY A 42 -17.49 5.16 1.94
CA GLY A 42 -17.05 6.33 1.19
C GLY A 42 -16.04 7.24 1.92
N THR A 43 -15.60 6.89 3.13
CA THR A 43 -14.65 7.72 3.90
C THR A 43 -13.28 7.79 3.22
N ASN A 44 -12.87 6.69 2.57
CA ASN A 44 -11.67 6.66 1.75
C ASN A 44 -11.80 5.64 0.62
N THR A 45 -11.93 6.15 -0.60
CA THR A 45 -12.02 5.36 -1.84
C THR A 45 -10.80 5.57 -2.74
N PHE A 46 -9.74 6.22 -2.24
CA PHE A 46 -8.49 6.48 -2.99
C PHE A 46 -8.72 7.22 -4.32
N ASN A 47 -9.70 8.14 -4.34
CA ASN A 47 -10.21 8.76 -5.57
C ASN A 47 -9.77 10.22 -5.76
N LYS A 48 -9.02 10.82 -4.83
CA LYS A 48 -8.50 12.17 -5.03
C LYS A 48 -7.32 12.17 -6.01
N ARG A 49 -6.99 13.35 -6.55
CA ARG A 49 -5.82 13.51 -7.43
C ARG A 49 -4.55 13.03 -6.71
N GLY A 50 -3.79 12.16 -7.37
CA GLY A 50 -2.58 11.54 -6.82
C GLY A 50 -2.84 10.25 -6.03
N GLU A 51 -4.06 10.03 -5.55
CA GLU A 51 -4.41 8.81 -4.81
C GLU A 51 -4.59 7.60 -5.74
N GLY A 52 -4.45 6.43 -5.14
CA GLY A 52 -4.75 5.17 -5.82
C GLY A 52 -4.68 3.97 -4.91
N LEU A 53 -5.50 2.98 -5.24
CA LEU A 53 -5.45 1.64 -4.67
C LEU A 53 -5.00 0.68 -5.78
N TYR A 54 -4.13 -0.26 -5.45
CA TYR A 54 -3.51 -1.16 -6.44
C TYR A 54 -3.54 -2.60 -5.93
N GLY A 55 -3.76 -3.53 -6.85
CA GLY A 55 -3.75 -4.97 -6.61
C GLY A 55 -2.71 -5.65 -7.48
N VAL A 56 -2.10 -6.72 -6.94
CA VAL A 56 -1.30 -7.67 -7.73
C VAL A 56 -2.06 -8.99 -7.80
N PHE A 57 -2.13 -9.56 -9.00
CA PHE A 57 -2.84 -10.79 -9.32
C PHE A 57 -1.86 -11.85 -9.82
N ASN A 58 -2.13 -13.12 -9.50
CA ASN A 58 -1.43 -14.27 -10.08
C ASN A 58 -2.04 -14.67 -11.44
N GLU A 59 -1.57 -15.78 -12.01
CA GLU A 59 -2.03 -16.34 -13.28
C GLU A 59 -3.49 -16.84 -13.24
N ASP A 60 -4.00 -17.16 -12.05
CA ASP A 60 -5.38 -17.60 -11.80
C ASP A 60 -6.34 -16.42 -11.50
N ASP A 61 -5.89 -15.18 -11.68
CA ASP A 61 -6.62 -13.94 -11.34
C ASP A 61 -6.96 -13.76 -9.85
N ASP A 62 -6.30 -14.49 -8.94
CA ASP A 62 -6.41 -14.27 -7.50
C ASP A 62 -5.66 -13.01 -7.08
N LEU A 63 -6.27 -12.21 -6.20
CA LEU A 63 -5.61 -11.07 -5.59
C LEU A 63 -4.60 -11.53 -4.53
N ILE A 64 -3.31 -11.39 -4.83
CA ILE A 64 -2.20 -11.87 -3.98
C ILE A 64 -1.50 -10.76 -3.18
N ALA A 65 -1.70 -9.50 -3.57
CA ALA A 65 -1.26 -8.34 -2.80
C ALA A 65 -2.13 -7.11 -3.06
N ILE A 66 -2.21 -6.22 -2.09
CA ILE A 66 -2.94 -4.96 -2.19
C ILE A 66 -2.20 -3.85 -1.46
N GLY A 67 -2.30 -2.63 -1.95
CA GLY A 67 -1.70 -1.46 -1.33
C GLY A 67 -2.20 -0.17 -1.96
N GLY A 68 -2.22 0.91 -1.19
CA GLY A 68 -2.70 2.19 -1.67
C GLY A 68 -1.86 3.38 -1.20
N ILE A 69 -2.12 4.51 -1.84
CA ILE A 69 -1.53 5.82 -1.54
C ILE A 69 -2.66 6.84 -1.41
N ASN A 70 -2.66 7.58 -0.30
CA ASN A 70 -3.56 8.73 -0.09
C ASN A 70 -2.74 10.01 0.01
N ILE A 71 -3.37 11.17 -0.12
CA ILE A 71 -2.83 12.39 0.47
C ILE A 71 -2.70 12.13 1.97
N ASP A 72 -1.59 12.52 2.59
CA ASP A 72 -1.36 12.22 4.00
C ASP A 72 -2.41 12.93 4.91
N PRO A 73 -3.29 12.19 5.61
CA PRO A 73 -4.30 12.81 6.46
C PRO A 73 -3.72 13.44 7.74
N TYR A 74 -2.45 13.22 8.04
CA TYR A 74 -1.76 13.77 9.21
C TYR A 74 -0.91 15.00 8.88
N SER A 75 -0.85 15.38 7.61
CA SER A 75 -0.14 16.56 7.13
C SER A 75 -1.11 17.59 6.54
N ASN A 76 -0.77 18.87 6.65
CA ASN A 76 -1.45 19.94 5.92
C ASN A 76 -0.90 20.13 4.50
N ASP A 77 0.17 19.40 4.14
CA ASP A 77 0.80 19.49 2.83
C ASP A 77 0.22 18.45 1.86
N PRO A 78 -0.50 18.87 0.79
CA PRO A 78 -1.08 17.96 -0.18
C PRO A 78 -0.04 17.26 -1.07
N GLN A 79 1.24 17.66 -1.02
CA GLN A 79 2.34 17.05 -1.75
C GLN A 79 2.95 15.85 -1.01
N ILE A 80 2.46 15.54 0.20
CA ILE A 80 2.89 14.38 0.97
C ILE A 80 1.88 13.25 0.79
N GLY A 81 2.34 12.12 0.23
CA GLY A 81 1.55 10.92 0.04
C GLY A 81 1.78 9.89 1.15
N ARG A 82 0.72 9.27 1.68
CA ARG A 82 0.81 8.18 2.66
C ARG A 82 0.59 6.81 2.01
N LEU A 83 1.62 5.97 2.00
CA LEU A 83 1.51 4.56 1.62
C LEU A 83 0.84 3.79 2.76
N ARG A 84 -0.27 3.12 2.46
CA ARG A 84 -1.11 2.46 3.47
C ARG A 84 -1.90 1.30 2.91
N ARG A 85 -2.51 0.53 3.82
CA ARG A 85 -3.34 -0.65 3.52
C ARG A 85 -2.56 -1.69 2.69
N PHE A 86 -1.26 -1.78 2.95
CA PHE A 86 -0.33 -2.62 2.20
C PHE A 86 -0.27 -4.03 2.80
N TYR A 87 -0.50 -5.04 1.97
CA TYR A 87 -0.43 -6.46 2.36
C TYR A 87 -0.01 -7.32 1.19
N VAL A 88 0.79 -8.34 1.48
CA VAL A 88 1.17 -9.39 0.53
C VAL A 88 0.85 -10.72 1.18
N SER A 89 0.14 -11.59 0.44
CA SER A 89 -0.20 -12.92 0.91
C SER A 89 1.06 -13.68 1.37
N LYS A 90 0.97 -14.45 2.46
CA LYS A 90 2.13 -15.18 3.01
C LYS A 90 2.80 -16.04 1.96
N ALA A 91 2.01 -16.75 1.15
CA ALA A 91 2.48 -17.64 0.10
C ALA A 91 3.27 -16.91 -1.01
N TYR A 92 3.12 -15.59 -1.11
CA TYR A 92 3.74 -14.73 -2.13
C TYR A 92 4.80 -13.76 -1.57
N ARG A 93 5.10 -13.83 -0.27
CA ARG A 93 6.19 -13.06 0.34
C ARG A 93 7.54 -13.56 -0.13
N ARG A 94 8.53 -12.66 -0.15
CA ARG A 94 9.92 -12.92 -0.59
C ARG A 94 10.04 -13.37 -2.06
N LYS A 95 8.97 -13.30 -2.86
CA LYS A 95 8.95 -13.56 -4.31
C LYS A 95 8.98 -12.28 -5.17
N GLY A 96 9.32 -11.14 -4.58
CA GLY A 96 9.37 -9.84 -5.29
C GLY A 96 8.03 -9.09 -5.41
N VAL A 97 6.90 -9.73 -5.13
CA VAL A 97 5.54 -9.14 -5.23
C VAL A 97 5.40 -7.80 -4.51
N GLY A 98 5.85 -7.71 -3.26
CA GLY A 98 5.78 -6.46 -2.51
C GLY A 98 6.58 -5.32 -3.14
N ARG A 99 7.79 -5.61 -3.64
CA ARG A 99 8.62 -4.62 -4.34
C ARG A 99 7.95 -4.19 -5.65
N PHE A 100 7.38 -5.12 -6.40
CA PHE A 100 6.63 -4.83 -7.63
C PHE A 100 5.47 -3.86 -7.36
N LEU A 101 4.69 -4.13 -6.29
CA LEU A 101 3.58 -3.27 -5.87
C LEU A 101 4.04 -1.88 -5.43
N VAL A 102 5.04 -1.76 -4.54
CA VAL A 102 5.55 -0.46 -4.09
C VAL A 102 6.08 0.34 -5.28
N ASN A 103 6.88 -0.27 -6.16
CA ASN A 103 7.46 0.42 -7.30
C ASN A 103 6.40 1.01 -8.23
N LYS A 104 5.31 0.27 -8.48
CA LYS A 104 4.19 0.79 -9.28
C LYS A 104 3.50 1.98 -8.60
N ILE A 105 3.23 1.87 -7.29
CA ILE A 105 2.65 2.97 -6.51
C ILE A 105 3.55 4.21 -6.60
N LEU A 106 4.86 4.07 -6.37
CA LEU A 106 5.82 5.18 -6.43
C LEU A 106 5.92 5.79 -7.84
N PHE A 107 5.91 4.95 -8.87
CA PHE A 107 5.97 5.39 -10.27
C PHE A 107 4.78 6.29 -10.65
N ASP A 108 3.58 5.96 -10.18
CA ASP A 108 2.38 6.78 -10.43
C ASP A 108 2.33 8.00 -9.50
N ALA A 109 2.74 7.83 -8.24
CA ALA A 109 2.73 8.85 -7.19
C ALA A 109 3.68 10.04 -7.47
N ARG A 110 4.83 9.81 -8.13
CA ARG A 110 5.83 10.85 -8.43
C ARG A 110 5.33 12.01 -9.29
N ARG A 111 4.15 11.88 -9.91
CA ARG A 111 3.52 12.96 -10.68
C ARG A 111 2.78 13.98 -9.81
N THR A 112 2.57 13.66 -8.53
CA THR A 112 1.73 14.46 -7.62
C THR A 112 2.43 14.74 -6.29
N PHE A 113 3.17 13.77 -5.75
CA PHE A 113 3.78 13.88 -4.44
C PHE A 113 5.28 14.13 -4.52
N GLU A 114 5.80 14.94 -3.61
CA GLU A 114 7.24 15.19 -3.44
C GLU A 114 7.87 14.26 -2.38
N GLU A 115 7.05 13.77 -1.45
CA GLU A 115 7.44 12.87 -0.39
C GLU A 115 6.38 11.80 -0.16
N ILE A 116 6.84 10.56 0.09
CA ILE A 116 6.00 9.44 0.47
C ILE A 116 6.35 8.99 1.87
N VAL A 117 5.35 8.89 2.73
CA VAL A 117 5.47 8.52 4.13
C VAL A 117 4.64 7.27 4.41
N LEU A 118 5.00 6.53 5.45
CA LEU A 118 4.26 5.36 5.90
C LEU A 118 4.47 5.10 7.38
N HIS A 119 3.63 4.22 7.91
CA HIS A 119 3.79 3.65 9.23
C HIS A 119 3.84 2.13 9.16
N THR A 120 4.76 1.56 9.91
CA THR A 120 4.89 0.13 10.19
C THR A 120 5.47 -0.02 11.59
N ASP A 121 4.90 -0.95 12.34
CA ASP A 121 5.27 -1.36 13.69
C ASP A 121 6.03 -2.71 13.70
N THR A 122 6.09 -3.39 12.56
CA THR A 122 6.85 -4.63 12.39
C THR A 122 8.30 -4.38 11.97
N GLU A 123 9.23 -5.15 12.53
CA GLU A 123 10.64 -5.14 12.13
C GLU A 123 10.81 -5.58 10.67
N THR A 124 10.06 -6.60 10.26
CA THR A 124 10.07 -7.11 8.87
C THR A 124 9.59 -6.05 7.88
N GLY A 125 8.54 -5.29 8.22
CA GLY A 125 8.09 -4.15 7.43
C GLY A 125 9.13 -3.04 7.36
N ALA A 126 9.77 -2.71 8.48
CA ALA A 126 10.82 -1.69 8.53
C ALA A 126 12.01 -2.04 7.62
N LEU A 127 12.50 -3.29 7.69
CA LEU A 127 13.56 -3.78 6.83
C LEU A 127 13.13 -3.79 5.35
N PHE A 128 11.89 -4.20 5.07
CA PHE A 128 11.34 -4.20 3.72
C PHE A 128 11.34 -2.80 3.10
N TYR A 129 10.75 -1.79 3.76
CA TYR A 129 10.71 -0.43 3.22
C TYR A 129 12.11 0.20 3.14
N THR A 130 12.98 -0.06 4.12
CA THR A 130 14.38 0.37 4.05
C THR A 130 15.09 -0.18 2.81
N SER A 131 14.84 -1.45 2.45
CA SER A 131 15.39 -2.07 1.24
C SER A 131 14.86 -1.49 -0.08
N LEU A 132 13.83 -0.64 -0.01
CA LEU A 132 13.24 0.09 -1.13
C LEU A 132 13.68 1.56 -1.17
N GLY A 133 14.62 1.96 -0.30
CA GLY A 133 15.17 3.31 -0.24
C GLY A 133 14.46 4.24 0.73
N PHE A 134 13.41 3.79 1.42
CA PHE A 134 12.81 4.58 2.49
C PHE A 134 13.80 4.73 3.65
N LYS A 135 13.81 5.91 4.26
CA LYS A 135 14.59 6.22 5.45
C LYS A 135 13.68 6.14 6.67
N LYS A 136 14.22 5.66 7.79
CA LYS A 136 13.53 5.73 9.08
C LYS A 136 13.32 7.19 9.47
N SER A 137 12.12 7.52 9.91
CA SER A 137 11.81 8.80 10.53
C SER A 137 12.07 8.73 12.02
N SER A 138 12.55 9.82 12.60
CA SER A 138 12.71 9.99 14.05
C SER A 138 11.88 11.19 14.49
N GLY A 139 10.89 10.97 15.37
CA GLY A 139 10.17 12.04 16.06
C GLY A 139 8.70 12.24 15.67
N ASP A 140 8.21 11.65 14.59
CA ASP A 140 6.77 11.65 14.27
C ASP A 140 6.14 10.29 14.62
N PRO A 141 5.20 10.22 15.58
CA PRO A 141 4.55 8.97 15.95
C PRO A 141 3.71 8.36 14.80
N ASN A 142 3.23 9.18 13.86
CA ASN A 142 2.42 8.71 12.74
C ASN A 142 3.25 8.22 11.56
N THR A 143 4.55 8.53 11.52
CA THR A 143 5.43 8.25 10.38
C THR A 143 6.65 7.49 10.85
N SER A 144 6.74 6.20 10.51
CA SER A 144 7.95 5.42 10.82
C SER A 144 8.99 5.49 9.72
N HIS A 145 8.56 5.69 8.46
CA HIS A 145 9.48 5.81 7.32
C HIS A 145 9.01 6.87 6.32
N TYR A 146 9.96 7.46 5.61
CA TYR A 146 9.73 8.42 4.54
C TYR A 146 10.67 8.18 3.35
N LEU A 147 10.23 8.57 2.17
CA LEU A 147 10.99 8.57 0.93
C LEU A 147 10.72 9.89 0.22
N LYS A 148 11.75 10.73 0.09
CA LYS A 148 11.68 11.91 -0.76
C LYS A 148 11.76 11.45 -2.21
N LEU A 149 10.74 11.76 -3.00
CA LEU A 149 10.71 11.46 -4.43
C LEU A 149 11.56 12.43 -5.26
N LYS A 150 11.92 13.58 -4.65
CA LYS A 150 12.77 14.69 -5.14
C LYS A 150 12.77 14.90 -6.66
N ILE A 151 12.09 16.00 -7.02
CA ILE A 151 12.50 17.13 -7.91
C ILE A 151 13.62 16.82 -8.89
#